data_AF-A0A164NPN1-F1
#
_entry.id   AF-A0A164NPN1-F1
#
_cell.length_a   1.000
_cell.length_b   1.000
_cell.length_c   1.000
_cell.angle_alpha   90.00
_cell.angle_beta   90.00
_cell.angle_gamma   90.00
#
_symmetry.space_group_name_H-M   'P 1'
#
loop_
_entity.id
_entity.type
_entity.pdbx_description
1 polymer ?
#
loop_
_entity_poly.entity_id
_entity_poly.type
_entity_poly.pdbx_seq_one_letter_code
_entity_poly.pdbx_strand_id
1 'polypeptide(L)'
;RLVQWVLAANERALAWDETEKGRFKDSYFDPVVIPTIEHIPWQQKNIPIPPGILEDVVKIIKAKIQSGVYEPSSSSYRSRIFCVIKKDGKSLRI
;
A
#
# COMPACT_ATOMS: atom_id res chain seq x y z
N ARG A 1 -30.66 -6.89 14.64
CA ARG A 1 -30.86 -8.30 14.23
C ARG A 1 -30.51 -8.54 12.76
N LEU A 2 -31.11 -7.87 11.78
CA LEU A 2 -30.77 -8.08 10.36
C LEU A 2 -29.31 -7.76 10.01
N VAL A 3 -28.80 -6.59 10.41
CA VAL A 3 -27.42 -6.17 10.10
C VAL A 3 -26.38 -7.15 10.64
N GLN A 4 -26.55 -7.61 11.88
CA GLN A 4 -25.65 -8.60 12.49
C GLN A 4 -25.65 -9.91 11.71
N TRP A 5 -26.83 -10.38 11.27
CA TRP A 5 -26.94 -11.58 10.46
C TRP A 5 -26.26 -11.39 9.09
N VAL A 6 -26.43 -10.25 8.43
CA VAL A 6 -25.77 -9.94 7.15
C VAL A 6 -24.25 -9.92 7.31
N LEU A 7 -23.72 -9.27 8.35
CA LEU A 7 -22.28 -9.23 8.61
C LEU A 7 -21.71 -10.62 8.87
N ALA A 8 -22.38 -11.42 9.70
CA ALA A 8 -21.94 -12.78 10.01
C ALA A 8 -22.01 -13.71 8.78
N ALA A 9 -23.08 -13.61 7.97
CA ALA A 9 -23.23 -14.41 6.76
C ALA A 9 -22.18 -14.08 5.69
N ASN A 10 -21.65 -12.86 5.70
CA ASN A 10 -20.68 -12.37 4.70
C ASN A 10 -19.27 -12.14 5.29
N GLU A 11 -18.97 -12.71 6.45
CA GLU A 11 -17.72 -12.43 7.18
C GLU A 11 -16.47 -12.59 6.31
N ARG A 12 -16.42 -13.62 5.46
CA ARG A 12 -15.29 -13.88 4.54
C ARG A 12 -15.13 -12.88 3.40
N ALA A 13 -16.14 -12.07 3.12
CA ALA A 13 -16.13 -11.04 2.08
C ALA A 13 -15.79 -9.65 2.64
N LEU A 14 -15.67 -9.53 3.96
CA LEU A 14 -15.32 -8.31 4.66
C LEU A 14 -13.86 -8.39 5.09
N ALA A 15 -13.17 -7.25 5.05
CA ALA A 15 -11.84 -7.11 5.65
C ALA A 15 -11.98 -6.21 6.88
N TRP A 16 -11.70 -6.75 8.05
CA TRP A 16 -11.72 -6.02 9.32
C TRP A 16 -10.41 -5.26 9.57
N ASP A 17 -9.32 -5.74 8.96
CA ASP A 17 -8.03 -5.05 8.93
C ASP A 17 -7.31 -5.19 7.58
N GLU A 18 -6.15 -4.54 7.44
CA GLU A 18 -5.35 -4.55 6.21
C GLU A 18 -4.74 -5.91 5.87
N THR A 19 -4.63 -6.84 6.84
CA THR A 19 -4.11 -8.19 6.62
C THR A 19 -5.15 -9.12 5.99
N GLU A 20 -6.42 -8.84 6.22
CA GLU A 20 -7.54 -9.53 5.58
C GLU A 20 -7.87 -8.98 4.19
N LYS A 21 -7.19 -7.91 3.77
CA LYS A 21 -7.37 -7.35 2.43
C LYS A 21 -6.97 -8.38 1.38
N GLY A 22 -7.97 -8.93 0.69
CA GLY A 22 -7.77 -9.88 -0.38
C GLY A 22 -7.04 -9.31 -1.59
N ARG A 23 -6.48 -10.20 -2.40
CA ARG A 23 -5.95 -9.94 -3.74
C ARG A 23 -6.81 -10.69 -4.76
N PHE A 24 -6.95 -10.16 -5.98
CA PHE A 24 -7.50 -10.94 -7.07
C PHE A 24 -6.66 -12.20 -7.29
N LYS A 25 -7.33 -13.33 -7.60
CA LYS A 25 -6.63 -14.55 -7.95
C LYS A 25 -5.91 -14.35 -9.28
N ASP A 26 -4.63 -14.72 -9.32
CA ASP A 26 -3.81 -14.62 -10.53
C ASP A 26 -4.36 -15.50 -11.68
N SER A 27 -5.23 -16.48 -11.38
CA SER A 27 -5.92 -17.30 -12.39
C SER A 27 -7.03 -16.55 -13.14
N TYR A 28 -7.48 -15.40 -12.64
CA TYR A 28 -8.58 -14.64 -13.25
C TYR A 28 -8.10 -13.50 -14.15
N PHE A 29 -6.90 -12.98 -13.92
CA PHE A 29 -6.38 -11.82 -14.63
C PHE A 29 -4.90 -11.98 -14.91
N ASP A 30 -4.50 -11.72 -16.15
CA ASP A 30 -3.10 -11.62 -16.51
C ASP A 30 -2.44 -10.40 -15.85
N PRO A 31 -1.12 -10.43 -15.58
CA PRO A 31 -0.39 -9.28 -15.08
C PRO A 31 -0.54 -8.07 -16.01
N VAL A 32 -0.74 -6.89 -15.41
CA VAL A 32 -0.83 -5.63 -16.17
C VAL A 32 0.54 -5.26 -16.74
N VAL A 33 0.61 -5.09 -18.06
CA VAL A 33 1.81 -4.62 -18.76
C VAL A 33 1.68 -3.11 -19.01
N ILE A 34 2.59 -2.33 -18.45
CA ILE A 34 2.65 -0.87 -18.68
C ILE A 34 3.46 -0.64 -19.96
N PRO A 35 2.86 -0.07 -21.04
CA PRO A 35 3.60 0.22 -22.25
C PRO A 35 4.63 1.32 -22.00
N THR A 36 5.85 1.13 -22.49
CA THR A 36 6.94 2.10 -22.38
C THR A 36 7.31 2.63 -23.76
N ILE A 37 7.78 3.88 -23.79
CA ILE A 37 8.45 4.48 -24.96
C ILE A 37 9.97 4.45 -24.72
N GLU A 38 10.78 4.74 -25.73
CA GLU A 38 12.22 4.92 -25.52
C GLU A 38 12.47 6.11 -24.56
N HIS A 39 13.11 5.83 -23.42
CA HIS A 39 13.44 6.84 -22.43
C HIS A 39 14.53 6.36 -21.47
N ILE A 40 15.06 7.29 -20.70
CA ILE A 40 16.00 7.02 -19.61
C ILE A 40 15.20 6.81 -18.32
N PRO A 41 15.41 5.70 -17.58
CA PRO A 41 14.73 5.48 -16.30
C PRO A 41 14.95 6.64 -15.33
N TRP A 42 13.87 7.13 -14.71
CA TRP A 42 13.96 8.24 -13.76
C TRP A 42 14.53 7.78 -12.42
N GLN A 43 15.51 8.51 -11.90
CA GLN A 43 16.07 8.28 -10.57
C GLN A 43 16.06 9.57 -9.76
N GLN A 44 15.12 9.68 -8.83
CA GLN A 44 15.00 10.82 -7.94
C GLN A 44 15.37 10.45 -6.51
N LYS A 45 16.20 11.28 -5.86
CA LYS A 45 16.51 11.15 -4.44
C LYS A 45 15.26 11.40 -3.59
N ASN A 46 14.98 10.52 -2.64
CA ASN A 46 13.85 10.67 -1.70
C ASN A 46 13.97 11.95 -0.86
N ILE A 47 12.82 12.51 -0.52
CA ILE A 47 12.72 13.63 0.43
C ILE A 47 13.07 13.08 1.82
N PRO A 48 13.93 13.77 2.61
CA PRO A 48 14.22 13.36 3.98
C PRO A 48 12.95 13.29 4.82
N ILE A 49 12.79 12.19 5.56
CA ILE A 49 11.66 12.02 6.48
C ILE A 49 11.99 12.78 7.77
N PRO A 50 11.09 13.67 8.26
CA PRO A 50 11.28 14.34 9.54
C PRO A 50 11.44 13.32 10.69
N PRO A 51 12.38 13.52 11.62
CA PRO A 51 12.63 12.56 12.71
C PRO A 51 11.40 12.23 13.54
N GLY A 52 10.53 13.22 13.79
CA GLY A 52 9.32 13.05 14.61
C GLY A 52 8.27 12.10 14.02
N ILE A 53 8.32 11.77 12.73
CA ILE A 53 7.39 10.84 12.08
C ILE A 53 8.07 9.58 11.52
N LEU A 54 9.39 9.42 11.74
CA LEU A 54 10.17 8.36 11.11
C LEU A 54 9.67 6.96 11.51
N GLU A 55 9.42 6.73 12.79
CA GLU A 55 8.96 5.43 13.29
C GLU A 55 7.59 5.04 12.74
N ASP A 56 6.68 6.02 12.64
CA ASP A 56 5.34 5.81 12.06
C ASP A 56 5.44 5.44 10.57
N VAL A 57 6.33 6.11 9.83
CA VAL A 57 6.60 5.81 8.43
C VAL A 57 7.14 4.39 8.27
N VAL A 58 8.13 4.01 9.09
CA VAL A 58 8.71 2.67 9.08
C VAL A 58 7.65 1.61 9.37
N LYS A 59 6.77 1.86 10.35
CA LYS A 59 5.66 0.97 10.69
C LYS A 59 4.68 0.78 9.52
N ILE A 60 4.31 1.87 8.84
CA ILE A 60 3.43 1.81 7.65
C ILE A 60 4.06 0.99 6.54
N ILE A 61 5.35 1.21 6.23
CA ILE A 61 6.05 0.47 5.18
C ILE A 61 6.12 -1.03 5.52
N LYS A 62 6.47 -1.38 6.76
CA LYS A 62 6.50 -2.78 7.21
C LYS A 62 5.13 -3.45 7.12
N ALA A 63 4.07 -2.77 7.55
CA ALA A 63 2.71 -3.29 7.46
C ALA A 63 2.29 -3.54 6.00
N LYS A 64 2.64 -2.63 5.07
CA LYS A 64 2.37 -2.80 3.64
C LYS A 64 3.14 -3.97 3.03
N ILE A 65 4.39 -4.19 3.43
CA ILE A 65 5.17 -5.37 3.04
C ILE A 65 4.50 -6.65 3.58
N GLN A 66 4.11 -6.67 4.85
CA GLN A 66 3.43 -7.83 5.45
C GLN A 66 2.10 -8.15 4.77
N SER A 67 1.34 -7.14 4.36
CA SER A 67 0.09 -7.32 3.59
C SER A 67 0.32 -7.77 2.13
N GLY A 68 1.57 -7.85 1.67
CA GLY A 68 1.91 -8.22 0.29
C GLY A 68 1.64 -7.12 -0.76
N VAL A 69 1.31 -5.89 -0.32
CA VAL A 69 1.11 -4.75 -1.22
C VAL A 69 2.44 -4.21 -1.74
N TYR A 70 3.47 -4.22 -0.89
CA TYR A 70 4.82 -3.77 -1.25
C TYR A 70 5.79 -4.95 -1.26
N GLU A 71 6.70 -4.93 -2.23
CA GLU A 71 7.77 -5.91 -2.38
C GLU A 71 9.13 -5.22 -2.49
N PRO A 72 10.20 -5.79 -1.92
CA PRO A 72 11.56 -5.32 -2.18
C PRO A 72 11.91 -5.48 -3.66
N SER A 73 12.53 -4.45 -4.24
CA SER A 73 12.91 -4.46 -5.66
C SER A 73 14.21 -3.69 -5.89
N SER A 74 15.00 -4.14 -6.87
CA SER A 74 16.14 -3.44 -7.44
C SER A 74 15.73 -2.83 -8.80
N SER A 75 15.00 -1.73 -8.77
CA SER A 75 14.51 -1.07 -9.99
C SER A 75 15.43 0.07 -10.44
N SER A 76 15.53 0.27 -11.75
CA SER A 76 16.13 1.47 -12.33
C SER A 76 15.27 2.72 -12.17
N TYR A 77 13.99 2.56 -11.79
CA TYR A 77 13.06 3.65 -11.51
C TYR A 77 12.98 3.96 -10.02
N ARG A 78 13.08 5.24 -9.66
CA ARG A 78 12.87 5.72 -8.29
C ARG A 78 12.20 7.08 -8.28
N SER A 79 11.04 7.17 -7.64
CA SER A 79 10.29 8.42 -7.44
C SER A 79 10.42 8.92 -6.00
N ARG A 80 10.23 10.23 -5.79
CA ARG A 80 10.15 10.80 -4.44
C ARG A 80 8.88 10.34 -3.74
N ILE A 81 9.02 9.99 -2.45
CA ILE A 81 7.89 9.79 -1.54
C ILE A 81 7.86 10.93 -0.52
N PHE A 82 6.67 11.32 -0.10
CA PHE A 82 6.45 12.25 1.00
C PHE A 82 5.26 11.77 1.81
N CYS A 83 5.23 12.13 3.09
CA CYS A 83 4.19 11.68 4.00
C CYS A 83 3.17 12.79 4.20
N VAL A 84 1.90 12.42 4.27
CA VAL A 84 0.78 13.36 4.42
C VAL A 84 -0.01 13.00 5.67
N ILE A 85 -0.15 13.99 6.57
CA ILE A 85 -1.05 13.90 7.72
C ILE A 85 -2.48 14.13 7.21
N LYS A 86 -3.41 13.24 7.59
CA LYS A 86 -4.81 13.33 7.20
C LYS A 86 -5.58 14.32 8.08
N LYS A 87 -6.85 14.57 7.72
CA LYS A 87 -7.73 15.56 8.36
C LYS A 87 -7.90 15.35 9.87
N ASP A 88 -7.71 14.13 10.36
CA ASP A 88 -7.74 13.78 11.78
C ASP A 88 -6.51 14.29 12.57
N GLY A 89 -5.51 14.86 11.90
CA GLY A 89 -4.30 15.41 12.50
C GLY A 89 -3.35 14.35 13.08
N LYS A 90 -3.65 13.06 12.91
CA LYS A 90 -2.91 11.95 13.54
C LYS A 90 -2.52 10.88 12.53
N SER A 91 -3.40 10.54 11.61
CA SER A 91 -3.13 9.46 10.66
C SER A 91 -2.16 9.93 9.59
N LEU A 92 -1.03 9.22 9.48
CA LEU A 92 -0.06 9.43 8.42
C LEU A 92 -0.34 8.50 7.24
N ARG A 93 -0.21 9.02 6.02
CA ARG A 93 -0.20 8.19 4.79
C ARG A 93 1.02 8.51 3.94
N ILE A 94 1.47 7.47 3.24
CA ILE A 94 2.55 7.47 2.25
C ILE A 94 1.93 7.06 0.93
#